data_AF-A0A1F2X452-F1
#
_entry.id   AF-A0A1F2X452-F1
#
_cell.length_a   1.000
_cell.length_b   1.000
_cell.length_c   1.000
_cell.angle_alpha   90.00
_cell.angle_beta   90.00
_cell.angle_gamma   90.00
#
_symmetry.space_group_name_H-M   'P 1'
#
loop_
_entity.id
_entity.type
_entity.pdbx_description
1 polymer ?
#
loop_
_entity_poly.entity_id
_entity_poly.type
_entity_poly.pdbx_seq_one_letter_code
_entity_poly.pdbx_strand_id
1 'polypeptide(L)'
;MDAARKIAVKEKVALGVKDIPDFYRSFAQMMKIFGRMYELGVILSYKLKKKDFLKDIPLGLKLIKFGKLKLFPDFSMTFKLNRMFSKVKKVEEEMK
;
A
#
# COMPACT_ATOMS: atom_id res chain seq x y z
N MET A 1 -0.51 10.98 -12.61
CA MET A 1 -1.18 11.39 -11.36
C MET A 1 -0.24 11.32 -10.14
N ASP A 2 0.54 10.25 -9.93
CA ASP A 2 1.44 10.14 -8.77
C ASP A 2 2.66 11.06 -8.78
N ALA A 3 3.17 11.43 -9.96
CA ALA A 3 4.28 12.40 -10.07
C ALA A 3 3.90 13.76 -9.46
N ALA A 4 2.71 14.27 -9.79
CA ALA A 4 2.19 15.52 -9.22
C ALA A 4 2.02 15.42 -7.69
N ARG A 5 1.56 14.27 -7.16
CA ARG A 5 1.50 14.06 -5.70
C ARG A 5 2.87 14.06 -5.04
N LYS A 6 3.86 13.41 -5.66
CA LYS A 6 5.25 13.42 -5.16
C LYS A 6 5.83 14.85 -5.16
N ILE A 7 5.54 15.62 -6.19
CA ILE A 7 5.94 17.03 -6.29
C ILE A 7 5.26 17.85 -5.19
N ALA A 8 3.94 17.73 -5.02
CA ALA A 8 3.20 18.44 -3.97
C ALA A 8 3.72 18.11 -2.55
N VAL A 9 4.08 16.85 -2.29
CA VAL A 9 4.71 16.45 -1.02
C VAL A 9 6.10 17.08 -0.86
N LYS A 10 6.91 17.13 -1.93
CA LYS A 10 8.22 17.78 -1.94
C LYS A 10 8.12 19.29 -1.71
N GLU A 11 7.09 19.91 -2.26
CA GLU A 11 6.76 21.34 -2.12
C GLU A 11 6.02 21.66 -0.81
N LYS A 12 5.82 20.67 0.07
CA LYS A 12 5.15 20.82 1.38
C LYS A 12 3.73 21.39 1.28
N VAL A 13 3.03 21.12 0.18
CA VAL A 13 1.63 21.52 -0.01
C VAL A 13 0.77 20.85 1.06
N ALA A 14 -0.13 21.62 1.67
CA ALA A 14 -1.04 21.12 2.68
C ALA A 14 -1.91 19.97 2.12
N LEU A 15 -1.85 18.82 2.77
CA LEU A 15 -2.64 17.66 2.37
C LEU A 15 -4.09 17.84 2.84
N GLY A 16 -5.04 17.69 1.92
CA GLY A 16 -6.47 17.76 2.25
C GLY A 16 -6.92 16.68 3.25
N VAL A 17 -6.21 15.55 3.33
CA VAL A 17 -6.41 14.50 4.34
C VAL A 17 -5.05 14.01 4.83
N LYS A 18 -4.79 14.14 6.13
CA LYS A 18 -3.49 13.81 6.76
C LYS A 18 -3.11 12.34 6.66
N ASP A 19 -4.09 11.45 6.50
CA ASP A 19 -3.90 10.01 6.59
C ASP A 19 -3.53 9.33 5.26
N ILE A 20 -3.71 10.06 4.14
CA ILE A 20 -3.46 9.54 2.80
C ILE A 20 -2.02 9.03 2.63
N PRO A 21 -0.96 9.74 3.08
CA PRO A 21 0.41 9.26 2.95
C PRO A 21 0.65 7.92 3.66
N ASP A 22 0.08 7.72 4.85
CA ASP A 22 0.26 6.49 5.62
C ASP A 22 -0.43 5.30 4.96
N PHE A 23 -1.62 5.53 4.42
CA PHE A 23 -2.32 4.55 3.61
C PHE A 23 -1.50 4.16 2.37
N TYR A 24 -1.01 5.14 1.61
CA TYR A 24 -0.20 4.87 0.42
C TYR A 24 1.11 4.14 0.74
N ARG A 25 1.77 4.49 1.84
CA ARG A 25 2.98 3.78 2.30
C ARG A 25 2.66 2.33 2.65
N SER A 26 1.59 2.09 3.39
CA SER A 26 1.13 0.73 3.71
C SER A 26 0.78 -0.06 2.45
N PHE A 27 0.08 0.55 1.50
CA PHE A 27 -0.23 -0.04 0.19
C PHE A 27 1.04 -0.42 -0.58
N ALA A 28 1.99 0.51 -0.73
CA ALA A 28 3.25 0.28 -1.44
C ALA A 28 4.08 -0.83 -0.79
N GLN A 29 4.07 -0.92 0.54
CA GLN A 29 4.73 -1.98 1.28
C GLN A 29 4.11 -3.36 0.98
N MET A 30 2.77 -3.47 0.98
CA MET A 30 2.10 -4.73 0.62
C MET A 30 2.46 -5.17 -0.81
N MET A 31 2.45 -4.23 -1.77
CA MET A 31 2.85 -4.51 -3.15
C MET A 31 4.30 -4.99 -3.26
N LYS A 32 5.21 -4.43 -2.46
CA LYS A 32 6.63 -4.83 -2.43
C LYS A 32 6.84 -6.24 -1.87
N ILE A 33 6.06 -6.63 -0.87
CA ILE A 33 6.19 -7.94 -0.20
C ILE A 33 5.48 -9.04 -0.98
N PHE A 34 4.24 -8.79 -1.39
CA PHE A 34 3.35 -9.81 -1.95
C PHE A 34 3.28 -9.78 -3.48
N GLY A 35 3.85 -8.76 -4.12
CA GLY A 35 3.70 -8.57 -5.57
C GLY A 35 2.27 -8.24 -6.01
N ARG A 36 1.31 -8.11 -5.08
CA ARG A 36 -0.06 -7.68 -5.34
C ARG A 36 -0.60 -6.95 -4.12
N MET A 37 -1.74 -6.29 -4.29
CA MET A 37 -2.45 -5.66 -3.19
C MET A 37 -3.04 -6.74 -2.27
N TYR A 38 -2.59 -6.76 -1.02
CA TYR A 38 -3.19 -7.53 0.06
C TYR A 38 -4.09 -6.62 0.91
N GLU A 39 -5.37 -6.56 0.56
CA GLU A 39 -6.36 -5.59 1.10
C GLU A 39 -6.46 -5.61 2.62
N LEU A 40 -6.53 -6.81 3.22
CA LEU A 40 -6.56 -6.95 4.66
C LEU A 40 -5.26 -6.46 5.30
N GLY A 41 -4.09 -6.79 4.73
CA GLY A 41 -2.82 -6.27 5.21
C GLY A 41 -2.72 -4.74 5.16
N VAL A 42 -3.26 -4.11 4.12
CA VAL A 42 -3.32 -2.64 4.02
C VAL A 42 -4.20 -2.06 5.13
N ILE A 43 -5.42 -2.59 5.30
CA ILE A 43 -6.36 -2.12 6.32
C ILE A 43 -5.79 -2.30 7.72
N LEU A 44 -5.25 -3.49 8.02
CA LEU A 44 -4.65 -3.81 9.32
C LEU A 44 -3.45 -2.90 9.60
N SER A 45 -2.50 -2.80 8.67
CA SER A 45 -1.29 -1.99 8.87
C SER A 45 -1.61 -0.49 9.03
N TYR A 46 -2.59 0.01 8.28
CA TYR A 46 -3.06 1.40 8.41
C TYR A 46 -3.72 1.64 9.78
N LYS A 47 -4.62 0.75 10.20
CA LYS A 47 -5.32 0.85 11.49
C LYS A 47 -4.40 0.68 12.68
N LEU A 48 -3.40 -0.21 12.59
CA LEU A 48 -2.36 -0.38 13.61
C LEU A 48 -1.56 0.91 13.81
N LYS A 49 -1.19 1.60 12.73
CA LYS A 49 -0.52 2.92 12.81
C LYS A 49 -1.40 3.97 13.49
N LYS A 50 -2.71 3.93 13.25
CA LYS A 50 -3.69 4.84 13.85
C LYS A 50 -4.16 4.47 15.27
N LYS A 51 -3.81 3.28 15.77
CA LYS A 51 -4.32 2.70 17.03
C LYS A 51 -5.86 2.61 17.11
N ASP A 52 -6.56 2.71 15.98
CA ASP A 52 -8.04 2.73 15.92
C ASP A 52 -8.60 1.42 15.36
N PHE A 53 -8.16 0.31 15.96
CA PHE A 53 -8.47 -1.03 15.47
C PHE A 53 -9.90 -1.48 15.84
N LEU A 54 -10.35 -1.14 17.05
CA LEU A 54 -11.54 -1.73 17.67
C LEU A 54 -12.86 -1.22 17.06
N LYS A 55 -12.89 0.01 16.55
CA LYS A 55 -14.14 0.65 16.08
C LYS A 55 -14.76 0.00 14.85
N ASP A 56 -13.92 -0.57 13.96
CA ASP A 56 -14.38 -1.10 12.67
C ASP A 56 -14.33 -2.63 12.58
N ILE A 57 -14.11 -3.33 13.70
CA ILE A 57 -14.11 -4.80 13.74
C ILE A 57 -15.44 -5.37 13.21
N PRO A 58 -16.63 -4.88 13.60
CA PRO A 58 -17.90 -5.42 13.10
C PRO A 58 -18.03 -5.31 11.58
N LEU A 59 -17.59 -4.19 11.00
CA LEU A 59 -17.60 -3.97 9.56
C LEU A 59 -16.57 -4.85 8.86
N GLY A 60 -15.36 -4.97 9.42
CA GLY A 60 -14.30 -5.84 8.90
C GLY A 60 -14.74 -7.30 8.84
N LEU A 61 -15.35 -7.81 9.91
CA LEU A 61 -15.90 -9.17 9.96
C LEU A 61 -17.02 -9.37 8.94
N LYS A 62 -17.89 -8.37 8.75
CA LYS A 62 -18.95 -8.41 7.74
C LYS A 62 -18.37 -8.51 6.32
N LEU A 63 -17.35 -7.72 6.00
CA LEU A 63 -16.69 -7.75 4.68
C LEU A 63 -15.94 -9.07 4.43
N ILE A 64 -15.30 -9.63 5.45
CA ILE A 64 -14.70 -10.98 5.40
C ILE A 64 -15.78 -12.03 5.13
N LYS A 65 -16.90 -11.98 5.85
CA LYS A 65 -18.03 -12.91 5.66
C LYS A 65 -18.61 -12.86 4.25
N PHE A 66 -18.64 -11.69 3.62
CA PHE A 66 -19.07 -11.53 2.22
C PHE A 66 -17.99 -11.87 1.19
N GLY A 67 -16.80 -12.32 1.60
CA GLY A 67 -15.70 -12.63 0.69
C GLY A 67 -15.11 -11.39 0.00
N LYS A 68 -15.46 -10.19 0.46
CA LYS A 68 -15.00 -8.90 -0.10
C LYS A 68 -13.58 -8.53 0.35
N LEU A 69 -13.04 -9.25 1.32
CA LEU A 69 -11.69 -9.09 1.83
C LEU A 69 -10.96 -10.43 1.74
N LYS A 70 -9.87 -10.47 0.95
CA LYS A 70 -9.02 -11.66 0.86
C LYS A 70 -8.25 -11.84 2.17
N LEU A 71 -8.52 -12.93 2.88
CA LEU A 71 -7.88 -13.30 4.15
C LEU A 71 -6.40 -13.62 4.00
N PHE A 72 -6.01 -14.19 2.86
CA PHE A 72 -4.64 -14.60 2.60
C PHE A 72 -4.03 -13.77 1.47
N PRO A 73 -2.75 -13.42 1.60
CA PRO A 73 -2.02 -12.77 0.52
C PRO A 73 -1.78 -13.75 -0.63
N ASP A 74 -1.71 -13.20 -1.84
CA ASP A 74 -1.28 -13.93 -3.04
C ASP A 74 0.18 -13.56 -3.35
N PHE A 75 1.03 -14.57 -3.58
CA PHE A 75 2.47 -14.38 -3.86
C PHE A 75 2.84 -14.68 -5.32
N SER A 76 1.87 -14.98 -6.17
CA SER A 76 2.13 -15.48 -7.53
C SER A 76 2.85 -14.45 -8.42
N MET A 77 2.78 -13.16 -8.08
CA MET A 77 3.37 -12.07 -8.86
C MET A 77 4.67 -11.50 -8.25
N THR A 78 5.08 -11.93 -7.05
CA THR A 78 6.23 -11.36 -6.33
C THR A 78 7.51 -11.41 -7.18
N PHE A 79 7.77 -12.53 -7.85
CA PHE A 79 8.96 -12.69 -8.69
C PHE A 79 8.95 -11.72 -9.89
N LYS A 80 7.80 -11.56 -10.56
CA LYS A 80 7.66 -10.66 -11.71
C LYS A 80 7.87 -9.21 -11.30
N LEU A 81 7.30 -8.79 -10.17
CA LEU A 81 7.48 -7.43 -9.66
C LEU A 81 8.91 -7.15 -9.23
N ASN A 82 9.57 -8.09 -8.53
CA ASN A 82 10.99 -7.97 -8.21
C ASN A 82 11.84 -7.81 -9.47
N ARG A 83 11.55 -8.59 -10.53
CA ARG A 83 12.24 -8.44 -11.82
C ARG A 83 12.04 -7.06 -12.43
N MET A 84 10.83 -6.49 -12.36
CA MET A 84 10.56 -5.14 -12.85
C MET A 84 11.31 -4.08 -12.03
N PHE A 85 11.28 -4.16 -10.71
CA PHE A 85 12.02 -3.24 -9.83
C PHE A 85 13.53 -3.32 -10.06
N SER A 86 14.09 -4.51 -10.21
CA SER A 86 15.53 -4.66 -10.51
C SER A 86 15.91 -4.04 -11.86
N LYS A 87 15.03 -4.12 -12.88
CA LYS A 87 15.26 -3.45 -14.17
C LYS A 87 15.25 -1.93 -14.01
N VAL A 88 14.25 -1.38 -13.31
CA VAL A 88 14.14 0.06 -13.08
C VAL A 88 15.35 0.57 -12.30
N LYS A 89 15.78 -0.15 -11.26
CA LYS A 89 16.95 0.23 -10.45
C LYS A 89 18.23 0.32 -11.29
N LYS A 90 18.45 -0.62 -12.22
CA LYS A 90 19.59 -0.58 -13.14
C LYS A 90 19.55 0.66 -14.05
N VAL A 91 18.38 0.97 -14.62
CA VAL A 91 18.21 2.16 -15.46
C VAL A 91 18.45 3.44 -14.65
N GLU A 92 17.97 3.51 -13.40
CA GLU A 92 18.21 4.65 -12.50
C GLU A 92 19.70 4.80 -12.13
N GLU A 93 20.45 3.69 -12.02
CA GLU A 93 21.89 3.69 -11.78
C GLU A 93 22.68 4.12 -13.02
N GLU A 94 22.23 3.75 -14.23
CA GLU A 94 22.85 4.14 -15.51
C GLU A 94 22.57 5.61 -15.89
N MET A 95 21.47 6.19 -15.41
CA MET A 95 21.11 7.60 -15.63
C MET A 95 21.73 8.56 -14.60
N LYS A 96 22.40 8.03 -13.57
CA LYS A 96 23.02 8.79 -12.49
C LYS A 96 24.49 9.06 -12.75
#